data_AF-A0A7S2NGC6-F1
#
_entry.id   AF-A0A7S2NGC6-F1
#
_cell.length_a   1.000
_cell.length_b   1.000
_cell.length_c   1.000
_cell.angle_alpha   90.00
_cell.angle_beta   90.00
_cell.angle_gamma   90.00
#
_symmetry.space_group_name_H-M   'P 1'
#
loop_
_entity.id
_entity.type
_entity.pdbx_description
1 polymer ?
#
loop_
_entity_poly.entity_id
_entity_poly.type
_entity_poly.pdbx_seq_one_letter_code
_entity_poly.pdbx_strand_id
1 'polypeptide(L)'
;GSRSPLVNWYLEEIGLEYEAVDAGSVDRSSPSFPNPFGQIPALSDGDVKVFESGAILLYLAQKYGGCDTPEKLAEVSKWVVWANAALDPIVFIENENGQVLDTGLRGRPKKVERLEAILEGRQWLLGDVF
;
A
#
# COMPACT_ATOMS: atom_id res chain seq x y z
N GLY A 1 0.72 -0.32 12.95
CA GLY A 1 1.78 0.39 12.20
C GLY A 1 1.20 1.01 10.93
N SER A 2 1.72 2.16 10.49
CA SER A 2 1.27 2.80 9.24
C SER A 2 1.84 2.09 8.01
N ARG A 3 1.06 2.05 6.91
CA ARG A 3 1.50 1.52 5.60
C ARG A 3 2.23 2.58 4.74
N SER A 4 2.54 3.77 5.30
CA SER A 4 3.26 4.83 4.58
C SER A 4 4.60 4.40 3.97
N PRO A 5 5.41 3.51 4.59
CA PRO A 5 6.66 3.08 3.95
C PRO A 5 6.47 2.46 2.56
N LEU A 6 5.36 1.74 2.31
CA LEU A 6 5.07 1.16 1.00
C LEU A 6 4.89 2.24 -0.07
N VAL A 7 4.16 3.31 0.28
CA VAL A 7 3.91 4.44 -0.62
C VAL A 7 5.20 5.22 -0.87
N ASN A 8 5.96 5.52 0.19
CA ASN A 8 7.22 6.24 0.07
C ASN A 8 8.20 5.47 -0.82
N TRP A 9 8.36 4.17 -0.60
CA TRP A 9 9.23 3.35 -1.44
C TRP A 9 8.81 3.38 -2.91
N TYR A 10 7.51 3.30 -3.19
CA TYR A 10 7.05 3.35 -4.57
C TYR A 10 7.28 4.71 -5.23
N LEU A 11 7.10 5.81 -4.49
CA LEU A 11 7.40 7.16 -4.97
C LEU A 11 8.88 7.31 -5.34
N GLU A 12 9.78 6.79 -4.50
CA GLU A 12 11.23 6.75 -4.77
C GLU A 12 11.56 5.88 -6.00
N GLU A 13 10.93 4.71 -6.12
CA GLU A 13 11.17 3.78 -7.24
C GLU A 13 10.81 4.40 -8.59
N ILE A 14 9.69 5.12 -8.68
CA ILE A 14 9.28 5.82 -9.89
C ILE A 14 9.99 7.18 -10.05
N GLY A 15 10.88 7.55 -9.12
CA GLY A 15 11.64 8.80 -9.16
C GLY A 15 10.77 10.06 -9.09
N LEU A 16 9.61 10.00 -8.43
CA LEU A 16 8.69 11.13 -8.33
C LEU A 16 9.07 12.02 -7.15
N GLU A 17 9.24 13.32 -7.40
CA GLU A 17 9.41 14.29 -6.32
C GLU A 17 8.11 14.44 -5.52
N TYR A 18 8.21 14.40 -4.18
CA TYR A 18 7.07 14.53 -3.29
C TYR A 18 7.42 15.29 -2.00
N GLU A 19 6.41 15.89 -1.38
CA GLU A 19 6.55 16.50 -0.05
C GLU A 19 6.00 15.56 1.02
N ALA A 20 6.88 15.11 1.92
CA ALA A 20 6.49 14.32 3.08
C ALA A 20 5.98 15.24 4.19
N VAL A 21 4.70 15.11 4.54
CA VAL A 21 4.10 15.87 5.64
C VAL A 21 4.06 15.02 6.91
N ASP A 22 4.60 15.56 8.02
CA ASP A 22 4.60 14.87 9.30
C ASP A 22 3.17 14.72 9.84
N ALA A 23 2.81 13.50 10.25
CA ALA A 23 1.44 13.19 10.68
C ALA A 23 1.01 13.90 11.97
N GLY A 24 1.95 14.34 12.81
CA GLY A 24 1.72 15.14 14.00
C GLY A 24 1.60 16.64 13.71
N SER A 25 1.98 17.08 12.51
CA SER A 25 1.88 18.49 12.07
C SER A 25 0.55 18.86 11.43
N VAL A 26 -0.31 17.87 11.14
CA VAL A 26 -1.60 18.06 10.44
C VAL A 26 -2.81 17.71 11.30
N ASP A 27 -3.87 18.50 11.16
CA ASP A 27 -5.18 18.16 11.72
C ASP A 27 -5.85 17.07 10.87
N ARG A 28 -5.68 15.81 11.30
CA ARG A 28 -6.29 14.63 10.65
C ARG A 28 -7.79 14.49 10.89
N SER A 29 -8.38 15.35 11.73
CA SER A 29 -9.84 15.41 11.94
C SER A 29 -10.52 16.42 11.01
N SER A 30 -9.74 17.28 10.35
CA SER A 30 -10.25 18.27 9.43
C SER A 30 -10.92 17.62 8.21
N PRO A 31 -12.08 18.13 7.73
CA PRO A 31 -12.68 17.72 6.46
C PRO A 31 -11.76 17.93 5.25
N SER A 32 -10.72 18.76 5.38
CA SER A 32 -9.73 18.96 4.32
C SER A 32 -8.73 17.81 4.22
N PHE A 33 -8.58 16.98 5.25
CA PHE A 33 -7.64 15.86 5.25
C PHE A 33 -8.09 14.78 4.23
N PRO A 34 -7.19 14.19 3.42
CA PRO A 34 -7.61 13.29 2.33
C PRO A 34 -8.31 12.01 2.79
N ASN A 35 -8.03 11.53 4.01
CA ASN A 35 -8.68 10.34 4.55
C ASN A 35 -9.73 10.75 5.60
N PRO A 36 -11.04 10.55 5.35
CA PRO A 36 -12.09 10.96 6.29
C PRO A 36 -12.05 10.19 7.63
N PHE A 37 -11.32 9.08 7.71
CA PHE A 37 -11.10 8.32 8.95
C PHE A 37 -9.85 8.77 9.71
N GLY A 38 -9.13 9.78 9.21
CA GLY A 38 -7.93 10.32 9.85
C GLY A 38 -6.72 9.39 9.81
N GLN A 39 -6.74 8.31 9.03
CA GLN A 39 -5.64 7.34 8.95
C GLN A 39 -4.60 7.73 7.90
N ILE A 40 -3.38 7.19 8.05
CA ILE A 40 -2.25 7.38 7.13
C ILE A 40 -1.73 6.02 6.60
N PRO A 41 -1.28 5.94 5.34
CA PRO A 41 -0.99 7.04 4.43
C PRO A 41 -2.23 7.70 3.81
N ALA A 42 -2.05 8.94 3.39
CA ALA A 42 -3.01 9.75 2.65
C ALA A 42 -2.23 10.62 1.66
N LEU A 43 -2.71 10.73 0.43
CA LEU A 43 -2.05 11.44 -0.67
C LEU A 43 -2.91 12.60 -1.15
N SER A 44 -2.28 13.75 -1.37
CA SER A 44 -2.83 14.87 -2.14
C SER A 44 -1.99 15.06 -3.39
N ASP A 45 -2.64 15.14 -4.55
CA ASP A 45 -2.02 15.42 -5.85
C ASP A 45 -2.88 16.47 -6.57
N GLY A 46 -2.51 17.74 -6.38
CA GLY A 46 -3.38 18.87 -6.71
C GLY A 46 -4.71 18.79 -5.96
N ASP A 47 -5.81 18.76 -6.70
CA ASP A 47 -7.17 18.62 -6.15
C ASP A 47 -7.55 17.16 -5.86
N VAL A 48 -6.75 16.19 -6.32
CA VAL A 48 -7.03 14.76 -6.13
C VAL A 48 -6.57 14.34 -4.73
N LYS A 49 -7.49 13.72 -3.99
CA LYS A 49 -7.27 13.19 -2.65
C LYS A 49 -7.47 11.68 -2.68
N VAL A 50 -6.44 10.93 -2.25
CA VAL A 50 -6.48 9.47 -2.25
C VAL A 50 -6.11 8.98 -0.85
N PHE A 51 -6.91 8.06 -0.32
CA PHE A 51 -6.62 7.33 0.90
C PHE A 51 -6.63 5.82 0.59
N GLU A 52 -6.21 5.00 1.56
CA GLU A 52 -5.82 3.59 1.39
C GLU A 52 -4.50 3.41 0.63
N SER A 53 -3.54 2.72 1.27
CA SER A 53 -2.21 2.48 0.67
C SER A 53 -2.29 1.77 -0.68
N GLY A 54 -3.15 0.76 -0.83
CA GLY A 54 -3.33 0.06 -2.10
C GLY A 54 -3.90 0.96 -3.21
N ALA A 55 -4.88 1.81 -2.89
CA ALA A 55 -5.44 2.75 -3.85
C ALA A 55 -4.43 3.82 -4.26
N ILE A 56 -3.63 4.32 -3.30
CA ILE A 56 -2.52 5.25 -3.57
C ILE A 56 -1.51 4.63 -4.53
N LEU A 57 -1.07 3.39 -4.27
CA LEU A 57 -0.12 2.68 -5.14
C LEU A 57 -0.67 2.52 -6.56
N LEU A 58 -1.93 2.11 -6.71
CA LEU A 58 -2.55 1.95 -8.03
C LEU A 58 -2.74 3.28 -8.77
N TYR A 59 -3.11 4.34 -8.05
CA TYR A 59 -3.21 5.69 -8.60
C TYR A 59 -1.86 6.17 -9.14
N LEU A 60 -0.80 6.06 -8.34
CA LEU A 60 0.55 6.44 -8.73
C LEU A 60 1.05 5.58 -9.91
N ALA A 61 0.78 4.28 -9.89
CA ALA A 61 1.18 3.37 -10.96
C ALA A 61 0.51 3.71 -12.29
N GLN A 62 -0.76 4.06 -12.27
CA GLN A 62 -1.50 4.44 -13.46
C GLN A 62 -1.11 5.82 -13.98
N LYS A 63 -0.97 6.82 -13.07
CA LYS A 63 -0.70 8.21 -13.46
C LYS A 63 0.76 8.47 -13.82
N TYR A 64 1.69 7.85 -13.10
CA TYR A 64 3.13 8.14 -13.19
C TYR A 64 3.98 6.88 -13.50
N GLY A 65 3.53 5.69 -13.09
CA GLY A 65 4.27 4.43 -13.23
C GLY A 65 4.05 3.65 -14.53
N GLY A 66 3.36 4.21 -15.53
CA GLY A 66 3.21 3.57 -16.84
C GLY A 66 2.24 2.38 -16.91
N CYS A 67 1.42 2.16 -15.87
CA CYS A 67 0.31 1.18 -15.87
C CYS A 67 -0.95 1.78 -16.55
N ASP A 68 -0.79 2.19 -17.80
CA ASP A 68 -1.75 2.99 -18.57
C ASP A 68 -2.79 2.17 -19.36
N THR A 69 -2.66 0.84 -19.37
CA THR A 69 -3.65 -0.07 -19.99
C THR A 69 -4.32 -0.96 -18.95
N PRO A 70 -5.54 -1.46 -19.22
CA PRO A 70 -6.22 -2.41 -18.33
C PRO A 70 -5.39 -3.66 -18.02
N GLU A 71 -4.63 -4.18 -18.98
CA GLU A 71 -3.80 -5.37 -18.83
C GLU A 71 -2.64 -5.11 -17.87
N LYS A 72 -1.92 -3.98 -18.05
CA LYS A 72 -0.84 -3.60 -17.13
C LYS A 72 -1.36 -3.35 -15.73
N LEU A 73 -2.49 -2.65 -15.61
CA LEU A 73 -3.12 -2.39 -14.32
C LEU A 73 -3.61 -3.68 -13.66
N ALA A 74 -4.11 -4.65 -14.42
CA ALA A 74 -4.53 -5.95 -13.89
C ALA A 74 -3.36 -6.73 -13.28
N GLU A 75 -2.19 -6.69 -13.92
CA GLU A 75 -0.99 -7.38 -13.44
C GLU A 75 -0.51 -6.85 -12.08
N VAL A 76 -0.62 -5.54 -11.84
CA VAL A 76 -0.27 -4.92 -10.55
C VAL A 76 -1.42 -5.05 -9.54
N SER A 77 -2.63 -4.73 -9.95
CA SER A 77 -3.79 -4.67 -9.04
C SER A 77 -4.15 -6.02 -8.45
N LYS A 78 -3.95 -7.14 -9.16
CA LYS A 78 -4.17 -8.49 -8.58
C LYS A 78 -3.33 -8.71 -7.32
N TRP A 79 -2.08 -8.25 -7.31
CA TRP A 79 -1.18 -8.41 -6.17
C TRP A 79 -1.45 -7.41 -5.06
N VAL A 80 -1.71 -6.15 -5.41
CA VAL A 80 -2.08 -5.12 -4.42
C VAL A 80 -3.37 -5.50 -3.69
N VAL A 81 -4.41 -5.86 -4.45
CA VAL A 81 -5.71 -6.28 -3.90
C VAL A 81 -5.57 -7.57 -3.11
N TRP A 82 -4.80 -8.54 -3.58
CA TRP A 82 -4.52 -9.76 -2.80
C TRP A 82 -3.80 -9.44 -1.49
N ALA A 83 -2.80 -8.56 -1.51
CA ALA A 83 -2.08 -8.16 -0.31
C ALA A 83 -3.05 -7.52 0.71
N ASN A 84 -3.90 -6.59 0.28
CA ASN A 84 -4.86 -5.95 1.18
C ASN A 84 -5.95 -6.92 1.68
N ALA A 85 -6.49 -7.78 0.82
CA ALA A 85 -7.64 -8.62 1.17
C ALA A 85 -7.24 -9.94 1.86
N ALA A 86 -6.07 -10.49 1.55
CA ALA A 86 -5.68 -11.83 1.96
C ALA A 86 -4.43 -11.86 2.85
N LEU A 87 -3.50 -10.92 2.70
CA LEU A 87 -2.27 -10.88 3.50
C LEU A 87 -2.40 -9.93 4.71
N ASP A 88 -2.96 -8.74 4.52
CA ASP A 88 -3.07 -7.73 5.58
C ASP A 88 -3.78 -8.26 6.84
N PRO A 89 -4.92 -8.99 6.77
CA PRO A 89 -5.56 -9.56 7.96
C PRO A 89 -4.77 -10.68 8.66
N ILE A 90 -3.74 -11.20 8.00
CA ILE A 90 -2.83 -12.21 8.55
C ILE A 90 -1.66 -11.54 9.24
N VAL A 91 -1.15 -10.44 8.66
CA VAL A 91 -0.02 -9.67 9.20
C VAL A 91 -0.50 -8.75 10.32
N PHE A 92 -1.71 -8.24 10.23
CA PHE A 92 -2.24 -7.22 11.13
C PHE A 92 -3.64 -7.55 11.63
N ILE A 93 -3.89 -7.25 12.91
CA ILE A 93 -5.21 -7.36 13.54
C ILE A 93 -5.52 -6.04 14.23
N GLU A 94 -6.74 -5.54 14.07
CA GLU A 94 -7.24 -4.40 14.82
C GLU A 94 -7.98 -4.87 16.07
N ASN A 95 -7.65 -4.28 17.22
CA ASN A 95 -8.37 -4.56 18.47
C ASN A 95 -9.61 -3.67 18.61
N GLU A 96 -10.41 -3.91 19.66
CA GLU A 96 -11.65 -3.17 19.93
C GLU A 96 -11.44 -1.66 20.16
N ASN A 97 -10.20 -1.23 20.46
CA ASN A 97 -9.82 0.17 20.63
C ASN A 97 -9.33 0.82 19.33
N GLY A 98 -9.42 0.13 18.19
CA GLY A 98 -8.93 0.60 16.90
C GLY A 98 -7.42 0.56 16.73
N GLN A 99 -6.69 -0.14 17.62
CA GLN A 99 -5.24 -0.25 17.52
C GLN A 99 -4.86 -1.41 16.61
N VAL A 100 -4.02 -1.13 15.61
CA VAL A 100 -3.52 -2.14 14.68
C VAL A 100 -2.23 -2.78 15.21
N LEU A 101 -2.32 -4.06 15.52
CA LEU A 101 -1.25 -4.90 16.07
C LEU A 101 -0.62 -5.77 14.98
N ASP A 102 0.68 -5.98 15.06
CA ASP A 102 1.41 -6.93 14.22
C ASP A 102 1.28 -8.35 14.80
N THR A 103 0.89 -9.32 13.98
CA THR A 103 0.72 -10.72 14.42
C THR A 103 2.05 -11.45 14.58
N GLY A 104 3.14 -10.89 14.06
CA GLY A 104 4.45 -11.51 13.93
C GLY A 104 4.45 -12.75 13.04
N LEU A 105 3.40 -12.93 12.22
CA LEU A 105 3.17 -14.13 11.40
C LEU A 105 3.32 -15.44 12.18
N ARG A 106 2.93 -15.44 13.47
CA ARG A 106 3.03 -16.61 14.33
C ARG A 106 2.22 -17.76 13.74
N GLY A 107 2.82 -18.96 13.73
CA GLY A 107 2.17 -20.18 13.26
C GLY A 107 2.25 -20.45 11.75
N ARG A 108 3.04 -19.68 11.00
CA ARG A 108 3.29 -19.86 9.55
C ARG A 108 2.01 -20.08 8.73
N PRO A 109 1.23 -19.02 8.51
CA PRO A 109 -0.02 -19.13 7.78
C PRO A 109 0.20 -19.69 6.36
N LYS A 110 -0.60 -20.68 5.93
CA LYS A 110 -0.45 -21.36 4.62
C LYS A 110 -0.35 -20.41 3.42
N LYS A 111 -1.02 -19.25 3.48
CA LYS A 111 -0.96 -18.24 2.42
C LYS A 111 0.42 -17.59 2.31
N VAL A 112 1.12 -17.40 3.44
CA VAL A 112 2.50 -16.90 3.48
C VAL A 112 3.45 -17.96 2.95
N GLU A 113 3.32 -19.22 3.38
CA GLU A 113 4.11 -20.33 2.83
C GLU A 113 3.93 -20.46 1.31
N ARG A 114 2.69 -20.27 0.83
CA ARG A 114 2.42 -20.30 -0.61
C ARG A 114 3.05 -19.12 -1.34
N LEU A 115 3.07 -17.93 -0.74
CA LEU A 115 3.74 -16.75 -1.29
C LEU A 115 5.26 -16.98 -1.37
N GLU A 116 5.86 -17.51 -0.31
CA GLU A 116 7.30 -17.88 -0.27
C GLU A 116 7.63 -18.87 -1.39
N ALA A 117 6.83 -19.93 -1.55
CA ALA A 117 7.03 -20.91 -2.63
C ALA A 117 6.84 -20.34 -4.06
N ILE A 118 6.09 -19.24 -4.23
CA ILE A 118 5.98 -18.56 -5.53
C ILE A 118 7.25 -17.74 -5.81
N LEU A 119 7.86 -17.20 -4.76
CA LEU A 119 9.12 -16.45 -4.82
C LEU A 119 10.33 -17.39 -4.94
N GLU A 120 10.20 -18.67 -4.55
CA GLU A 120 11.21 -19.69 -4.85
C GLU A 120 11.36 -19.86 -6.37
N GLY A 121 12.42 -19.27 -6.92
CA GLY A 121 12.71 -19.27 -8.35
C GLY A 121 12.31 -17.99 -9.09
N ARG A 122 11.86 -16.95 -8.38
CA ARG A 122 11.61 -15.61 -8.94
C ARG A 122 12.24 -14.54 -8.06
N GLN A 123 12.94 -13.60 -8.68
CA GLN A 123 13.46 -12.44 -7.94
C GLN A 123 12.33 -11.46 -7.58
N TRP A 124 11.28 -11.38 -8.42
CA TRP A 124 10.18 -10.42 -8.29
C TRP A 124 8.81 -11.08 -8.45
N LEU A 125 7.76 -10.47 -7.90
CA LEU A 125 6.37 -10.94 -8.07
C LEU A 125 5.84 -10.70 -9.48
N LEU A 126 6.35 -9.69 -10.17
CA LEU A 126 5.98 -9.29 -11.51
C LEU A 126 7.23 -8.80 -12.27
N GLY A 127 7.31 -9.14 -13.55
CA GLY A 127 8.40 -8.67 -14.42
C GLY A 127 9.78 -9.24 -14.06
N ASP A 128 10.81 -8.66 -14.68
CA ASP A 128 12.22 -9.05 -14.53
C ASP A 128 13.08 -7.96 -13.84
N VAL A 129 12.47 -6.84 -13.48
CA VAL A 129 13.08 -5.67 -12.82
C VAL A 129 12.30 -5.33 -11.56
N PHE A 130 12.98 -4.72 -10.58
CA PHE A 130 12.36 -4.27 -9.32
C PHE A 130 11.30 -3.21 -9.60
#